data_AF-A0A950KII7-F1
#
_entry.id   AF-A0A950KII7-F1
#
_cell.length_a   1.000
_cell.length_b   1.000
_cell.length_c   1.000
_cell.angle_alpha   90.00
_cell.angle_beta   90.00
_cell.angle_gamma   90.00
#
_symmetry.space_group_name_H-M   'P 1'
#
loop_
_entity.id
_entity.type
_entity.pdbx_description
1 polymer ?
#
loop_
_entity_poly.entity_id
_entity_poly.type
_entity_poly.pdbx_seq_one_letter_code
_entity_poly.pdbx_strand_id
1 'polypeptide(L)'
;MPTKHNKKRYQAHAKPAVIIHCTGRVYLRYRDEEEIARATKGDLMLFPSVEALQTLHQGEYGLRGYAGYFKLDVFDGKSWQPVRLTDVFRGREHYFGKGERPADTAAVCEEALAALGNFALKRTYREHYALVQAPMADAEEPGQAK
;
A
#
# COMPACT_ATOMS: atom_id res chain seq x y z
N MET A 1 5.66 58.20 0.22
CA MET A 1 4.57 57.32 0.72
C MET A 1 4.84 55.91 0.17
N PRO A 2 5.22 54.92 1.00
CA PRO A 2 5.52 53.59 0.49
C PRO A 2 4.22 52.87 0.10
N THR A 3 4.15 52.41 -1.15
CA THR A 3 3.02 51.71 -1.73
C THR A 3 2.83 50.34 -1.09
N LYS A 4 1.65 50.12 -0.52
CA LYS A 4 1.26 48.90 0.18
C LYS A 4 1.14 47.75 -0.83
N HIS A 5 2.18 46.93 -0.96
CA HIS A 5 2.13 45.73 -1.80
C HIS A 5 1.14 44.72 -1.20
N ASN A 6 -0.02 44.54 -1.84
CA ASN A 6 -0.95 43.49 -1.49
C ASN A 6 -0.29 42.12 -1.72
N LYS A 7 -0.08 41.37 -0.63
CA LYS A 7 0.39 39.98 -0.65
C LYS A 7 -0.66 39.16 -1.42
N LYS A 8 -0.38 38.81 -2.67
CA LYS A 8 -1.21 37.83 -3.42
C LYS A 8 -1.22 36.55 -2.59
N ARG A 9 -2.35 36.22 -1.97
CA ARG A 9 -2.54 34.92 -1.30
C ARG A 9 -2.54 33.87 -2.40
N TYR A 10 -1.68 32.86 -2.24
CA TYR A 10 -1.64 31.72 -3.14
C TYR A 10 -3.03 31.06 -3.19
N GLN A 11 -3.65 31.03 -4.37
CA GLN A 11 -4.84 30.22 -4.61
C GLN A 11 -4.35 28.84 -5.02
N ALA A 12 -4.56 27.84 -4.15
CA ALA A 12 -4.20 26.47 -4.48
C ALA A 12 -5.10 25.97 -5.61
N HIS A 13 -4.53 25.78 -6.79
CA HIS A 13 -5.20 25.06 -7.86
C HIS A 13 -5.25 23.58 -7.51
N ALA A 14 -6.45 22.98 -7.55
CA ALA A 14 -6.62 21.56 -7.32
C ALA A 14 -5.84 20.76 -8.38
N LYS A 15 -4.84 19.99 -7.95
CA LYS A 15 -4.13 19.06 -8.83
C LYS A 15 -5.12 17.97 -9.27
N PRO A 16 -5.09 17.54 -10.54
CA PRO A 16 -5.92 16.43 -10.99
C PRO A 16 -5.59 15.18 -10.17
N ALA A 17 -6.63 14.50 -9.69
CA ALA A 17 -6.47 13.28 -8.92
C ALA A 17 -5.96 12.16 -9.84
N VAL A 18 -4.78 11.61 -9.52
CA VAL A 18 -4.24 10.45 -10.22
C VAL A 18 -4.82 9.19 -9.58
N ILE A 19 -5.58 8.43 -10.38
CA ILE A 19 -6.19 7.16 -9.99
C ILE A 19 -5.46 6.02 -10.69
N ILE A 20 -5.20 4.94 -9.95
CA ILE A 20 -4.56 3.71 -10.43
C ILE A 20 -5.45 2.54 -10.06
N HIS A 21 -5.69 1.64 -11.01
CA HIS A 21 -6.38 0.38 -10.73
C HIS A 21 -5.36 -0.68 -10.37
N CYS A 22 -5.57 -1.37 -9.25
CA CYS A 22 -4.73 -2.49 -8.85
C CYS A 22 -4.96 -3.66 -9.80
N THR A 23 -3.89 -4.35 -10.19
CA THR A 23 -3.95 -5.54 -11.05
C THR A 23 -4.21 -6.83 -10.26
N GLY A 24 -4.03 -6.77 -8.93
CA GLY A 24 -4.08 -7.94 -8.05
C GLY A 24 -2.78 -8.76 -8.06
N ARG A 25 -1.76 -8.33 -8.83
CA ARG A 25 -0.43 -8.94 -8.78
C ARG A 25 0.35 -8.37 -7.61
N VAL A 26 0.91 -9.27 -6.80
CA VAL A 26 1.65 -8.94 -5.59
C VAL A 26 3.01 -9.60 -5.68
N TYR A 27 4.06 -8.83 -5.42
CA TYR A 27 5.44 -9.29 -5.44
C TYR A 27 6.08 -9.16 -4.07
N LEU A 28 6.89 -10.14 -3.69
CA LEU A 28 7.77 -10.06 -2.53
C LEU A 28 9.14 -9.54 -2.93
N ARG A 29 9.53 -8.41 -2.35
CA ARG A 29 10.88 -7.87 -2.53
C ARG A 29 11.95 -8.88 -2.10
N TYR A 30 13.08 -8.93 -2.78
CA TYR A 30 14.16 -9.92 -2.60
C TYR A 30 13.84 -11.36 -3.03
N ARG A 31 12.57 -11.69 -3.32
CA ARG A 31 12.15 -13.01 -3.80
C ARG A 31 11.84 -12.97 -5.29
N ASP A 32 11.06 -11.98 -5.72
CA ASP A 32 10.50 -11.91 -7.07
C ASP A 32 11.15 -10.81 -7.93
N GLU A 33 12.46 -10.57 -7.74
CA GLU A 33 13.18 -9.44 -8.35
C GLU A 33 13.09 -9.41 -9.88
N GLU A 34 13.08 -10.57 -10.54
CA GLU A 34 12.91 -10.67 -11.99
C GLU A 34 11.52 -10.21 -12.47
N GLU A 35 10.49 -10.50 -11.67
CA GLU A 35 9.11 -10.10 -11.98
C GLU A 35 8.87 -8.63 -11.64
N ILE A 36 9.44 -8.15 -10.53
CA ILE A 36 9.45 -6.74 -10.13
C ILE A 36 10.04 -5.86 -11.24
N ALA A 37 11.10 -6.32 -11.93
CA ALA A 37 11.69 -5.61 -13.05
C ALA A 37 10.74 -5.49 -14.27
N ARG A 38 9.73 -6.35 -14.36
CA ARG A 38 8.72 -6.38 -15.43
C ARG A 38 7.35 -5.87 -14.95
N ALA A 39 7.30 -5.23 -13.79
CA ALA A 39 6.06 -4.75 -13.20
C ALA A 39 5.32 -3.76 -14.12
N THR A 40 4.01 -3.87 -14.08
CA THR A 40 3.05 -3.05 -14.81
C THR A 40 2.31 -2.11 -13.86
N LYS A 41 1.78 -1.01 -14.40
CA LYS A 41 1.08 -0.01 -13.58
C LYS A 41 -0.08 -0.67 -12.82
N GLY A 42 -0.11 -0.49 -11.50
CA GLY A 42 -1.10 -1.10 -10.61
C GLY A 42 -0.66 -2.38 -9.92
N ASP A 43 0.54 -2.90 -10.22
CA ASP A 43 1.12 -4.00 -9.47
C ASP A 43 1.56 -3.55 -8.06
N LEU A 44 1.52 -4.48 -7.11
CA LEU A 44 1.81 -4.25 -5.70
C LEU A 44 3.10 -4.96 -5.30
N MET A 45 3.90 -4.32 -4.44
CA MET A 45 5.12 -4.90 -3.88
C MET A 45 5.06 -4.85 -2.36
N LEU A 46 5.27 -6.00 -1.75
CA LEU A 46 5.37 -6.22 -0.32
C LEU A 46 6.84 -6.34 0.09
N PHE A 47 7.23 -5.65 1.15
CA PHE A 47 8.59 -5.77 1.67
C PHE A 47 8.65 -5.64 3.20
N PRO A 48 9.48 -6.45 3.87
CA PRO A 48 9.56 -6.47 5.32
C PRO A 48 10.34 -5.26 5.83
N SER A 49 9.82 -4.63 6.87
CA SER A 49 10.47 -3.60 7.67
C SER A 49 10.67 -4.14 9.08
N VAL A 50 11.91 -4.45 9.43
CA VAL A 50 12.27 -5.01 10.74
C VAL A 50 12.67 -3.87 11.69
N GLU A 51 12.28 -3.95 12.97
CA GLU A 51 12.63 -2.91 13.98
C GLU A 51 14.13 -2.88 14.33
N ALA A 52 14.91 -3.87 13.90
CA ALA A 52 16.36 -3.87 14.06
C ALA A 52 17.03 -3.00 12.97
N LEU A 53 17.51 -1.84 13.39
CA LEU A 53 18.07 -0.71 12.64
C LEU A 53 19.12 -0.97 11.54
N GLN A 54 19.51 -2.20 11.20
CA GLN A 54 20.45 -2.53 10.11
C GLN A 54 20.38 -4.06 9.86
N THR A 55 19.76 -4.45 8.76
CA THR A 55 19.26 -5.82 8.49
C THR A 55 20.34 -6.76 7.93
N LEU A 56 20.80 -7.71 8.73
CA LEU A 56 21.51 -8.92 8.26
C LEU A 56 20.57 -9.93 7.57
N HIS A 57 19.25 -9.74 7.67
CA HIS A 57 18.24 -10.74 7.33
C HIS A 57 17.29 -10.29 6.20
N GLN A 58 17.76 -9.43 5.27
CA GLN A 58 16.95 -9.02 4.12
C GLN A 58 16.66 -10.23 3.22
N GLY A 59 15.40 -10.43 2.84
CA GLY A 59 14.98 -11.56 2.01
C GLY A 59 14.88 -12.91 2.74
N GLU A 60 15.20 -12.98 4.03
CA GLU A 60 15.17 -14.23 4.80
C GLU A 60 13.77 -14.55 5.38
N TYR A 61 12.76 -14.63 4.52
CA TYR A 61 11.36 -14.80 4.92
C TYR A 61 11.07 -16.07 5.76
N GLY A 62 11.92 -17.10 5.66
CA GLY A 62 11.75 -18.36 6.39
C GLY A 62 12.25 -18.35 7.83
N LEU A 63 13.01 -17.33 8.24
CA LEU A 63 13.63 -17.28 9.57
C LEU A 63 12.66 -16.77 10.64
N ARG A 64 12.95 -17.17 11.88
CA ARG A 64 12.30 -16.69 13.10
C ARG A 64 13.31 -15.93 13.96
N GLY A 65 12.83 -15.19 14.96
CA GLY A 65 13.67 -14.54 15.97
C GLY A 65 13.67 -13.01 15.91
N TYR A 66 13.00 -12.41 14.93
CA TYR A 66 12.87 -10.96 14.79
C TYR A 66 11.42 -10.53 14.61
N ALA A 67 11.14 -9.29 15.02
CA ALA A 67 9.82 -8.68 14.91
C ALA A 67 9.86 -7.53 13.90
N GLY A 68 8.78 -7.36 13.17
CA GLY A 68 8.67 -6.35 12.14
C GLY A 68 7.26 -6.26 11.58
N TYR A 69 7.15 -5.53 10.48
CA TYR A 69 5.91 -5.37 9.74
C TYR A 69 6.19 -5.26 8.25
N PHE A 70 5.21 -5.59 7.44
CA PHE A 70 5.29 -5.41 5.99
C PHE A 70 4.86 -4.01 5.58
N LYS A 71 5.61 -3.46 4.62
CA LYS A 71 5.28 -2.25 3.88
C LYS A 71 4.78 -2.62 2.50
N LEU A 72 3.98 -1.73 1.92
CA LEU A 72 3.32 -1.92 0.65
C LEU A 72 3.59 -0.72 -0.26
N ASP A 73 4.08 -1.00 -1.46
CA ASP A 73 4.21 -0.04 -2.54
C ASP A 73 3.35 -0.45 -3.74
N VAL A 74 2.90 0.52 -4.54
CA VAL A 74 2.23 0.31 -5.83
C VAL A 74 3.10 0.89 -6.94
N PHE A 75 3.17 0.19 -8.07
CA PHE A 75 3.86 0.71 -9.25
C PHE A 75 2.97 1.68 -10.03
N ASP A 76 3.40 2.94 -10.16
CA ASP A 76 2.62 3.96 -10.87
C ASP A 76 2.81 3.99 -12.40
N GLY A 77 3.66 3.09 -12.91
CA GLY A 77 4.14 3.06 -14.29
C GLY A 77 5.51 3.69 -14.48
N LYS A 78 6.05 4.39 -13.47
CA LYS A 78 7.36 5.01 -13.48
C LYS A 78 8.20 4.64 -12.26
N SER A 79 7.61 4.64 -11.07
CA SER A 79 8.28 4.26 -9.84
C SER A 79 7.32 3.58 -8.86
N TRP A 80 7.90 2.87 -7.90
CA TRP A 80 7.20 2.33 -6.75
C TRP A 80 6.84 3.48 -5.80
N GLN A 81 5.59 3.50 -5.35
CA GLN A 81 5.03 4.57 -4.54
C GLN A 81 4.36 3.97 -3.30
N PRO A 82 4.55 4.57 -2.10
CA PRO A 82 4.04 4.00 -0.87
C PRO A 82 2.51 4.01 -0.85
N VAL A 83 1.94 2.88 -0.45
CA VAL A 83 0.51 2.72 -0.17
C VAL A 83 0.29 2.78 1.33
N ARG A 84 -0.79 3.45 1.73
CA ARG A 84 -1.15 3.53 3.14
C ARG A 84 -1.73 2.19 3.61
N LEU A 85 -0.98 1.48 4.46
CA LEU A 85 -1.35 0.16 4.99
C LEU A 85 -2.70 0.14 5.72
N THR A 86 -3.05 1.21 6.44
CA THR A 86 -4.32 1.30 7.19
C THR A 86 -5.56 1.26 6.30
N ASP A 87 -5.40 1.52 5.01
CA ASP A 87 -6.51 1.52 4.05
C ASP A 87 -6.70 0.14 3.42
N VAL A 88 -5.74 -0.77 3.65
CA VAL A 88 -5.67 -2.11 3.07
C VAL A 88 -5.86 -3.18 4.14
N PHE A 89 -5.12 -3.07 5.24
CA PHE A 89 -5.19 -3.98 6.38
C PHE A 89 -6.02 -3.34 7.50
N ARG A 90 -7.02 -4.05 8.02
CA ARG A 90 -7.93 -3.53 9.06
C ARG A 90 -7.33 -3.62 10.46
N GLY A 91 -6.29 -4.42 10.64
CA GLY A 91 -5.65 -4.64 11.93
C GLY A 91 -4.14 -4.80 11.83
N ARG A 92 -3.63 -5.84 12.48
CA ARG A 92 -2.18 -6.13 12.60
C ARG A 92 -1.76 -7.30 11.72
N GLU A 93 -2.51 -7.64 10.69
CA GLU A 93 -2.27 -8.79 9.81
C GLU A 93 -0.93 -8.71 9.08
N HIS A 94 -0.40 -7.49 8.91
CA HIS A 94 0.89 -7.23 8.29
C HIS A 94 2.06 -7.15 9.28
N TYR A 95 1.81 -7.36 10.59
CA TYR A 95 2.85 -7.44 11.61
C TYR A 95 3.25 -8.89 11.87
N PHE A 96 4.52 -9.10 12.22
CA PHE A 96 5.01 -10.39 12.69
C PHE A 96 5.91 -10.21 13.90
N GLY A 97 5.77 -11.11 14.87
CA GLY A 97 6.58 -11.17 16.08
C GLY A 97 7.79 -12.09 15.95
N LYS A 98 8.64 -12.10 16.99
CA LYS A 98 9.87 -12.93 17.03
C LYS A 98 9.60 -14.43 16.93
N GLY A 99 8.41 -14.90 17.30
CA GLY A 99 8.01 -16.30 17.22
C GLY A 99 7.46 -16.73 15.85
N GLU A 100 7.15 -15.77 14.97
CA GLU A 100 6.48 -15.98 13.70
C GLU A 100 7.49 -15.94 12.55
N ARG A 101 7.17 -16.61 11.44
CA ARG A 101 7.96 -16.48 10.21
C ARG A 101 7.35 -15.37 9.37
N PRO A 102 8.15 -14.42 8.84
CA PRO A 102 7.64 -13.41 7.94
C PRO A 102 6.98 -14.00 6.69
N ALA A 103 7.42 -15.17 6.23
CA ALA A 103 6.78 -15.88 5.11
C ALA A 103 5.30 -16.20 5.38
N ASP A 104 4.95 -16.58 6.61
CA ASP A 104 3.58 -16.95 6.97
C ASP A 104 2.69 -15.68 6.93
N THR A 105 3.18 -14.59 7.50
CA THR A 105 2.52 -13.28 7.45
C THR A 105 2.46 -12.70 6.03
N ALA A 106 3.49 -12.92 5.22
CA ALA A 106 3.51 -12.52 3.81
C ALA A 106 2.41 -13.21 3.01
N ALA A 107 2.20 -14.51 3.20
CA ALA A 107 1.14 -15.25 2.53
C ALA A 107 -0.26 -14.68 2.85
N VAL A 108 -0.50 -14.32 4.12
CA VAL A 108 -1.75 -13.65 4.55
C VAL A 108 -1.90 -12.29 3.85
N CYS A 109 -0.80 -11.53 3.75
CA CYS A 109 -0.81 -10.26 3.06
C CYS A 109 -1.06 -10.41 1.56
N GLU A 110 -0.41 -11.37 0.90
CA GLU A 110 -0.61 -11.67 -0.53
C GLU A 110 -2.05 -12.01 -0.85
N GLU A 111 -2.69 -12.86 -0.04
CA GLU A 111 -4.10 -13.21 -0.22
C GLU A 111 -5.01 -11.98 -0.12
N ALA A 112 -4.82 -11.16 0.92
CA ALA A 112 -5.59 -9.93 1.12
C ALA A 112 -5.36 -8.91 -0.02
N LEU A 113 -4.13 -8.81 -0.52
CA LEU A 113 -3.74 -7.87 -1.58
C LEU A 113 -4.19 -8.35 -2.97
N ALA A 114 -4.16 -9.65 -3.23
CA ALA A 114 -4.68 -10.25 -4.45
C ALA A 114 -6.20 -10.02 -4.57
N ALA A 115 -6.92 -10.09 -3.45
CA ALA A 115 -8.34 -9.74 -3.39
C ALA A 115 -8.61 -8.26 -3.74
N LEU A 116 -7.59 -7.39 -3.74
CA LEU A 116 -7.71 -6.00 -4.16
C LEU A 116 -7.63 -5.80 -5.69
N GLY A 117 -7.59 -6.86 -6.50
CA GLY A 117 -7.38 -6.82 -7.96
C GLY A 117 -8.40 -6.05 -8.82
N ASN A 118 -9.33 -5.30 -8.23
CA ASN A 118 -10.25 -4.40 -8.93
C ASN A 118 -10.40 -3.03 -8.22
N PHE A 119 -9.61 -2.78 -7.19
CA PHE A 119 -9.71 -1.55 -6.40
C PHE A 119 -8.91 -0.41 -7.03
N ALA A 120 -9.44 0.80 -6.85
CA ALA A 120 -8.78 2.01 -7.28
C ALA A 120 -8.02 2.65 -6.12
N LEU A 121 -6.76 2.97 -6.35
CA LEU A 121 -5.91 3.78 -5.48
C LEU A 121 -5.86 5.21 -6.01
N LYS A 122 -6.04 6.19 -5.12
CA LYS A 122 -5.91 7.62 -5.42
C LYS A 122 -4.69 8.19 -4.73
N ARG A 123 -3.92 8.95 -5.49
CA ARG A 123 -2.78 9.69 -4.97
C ARG A 123 -3.26 10.78 -4.01
N THR A 124 -2.79 10.73 -2.79
CA THR A 124 -3.04 11.74 -1.75
C THR A 124 -2.09 12.93 -1.91
N TYR A 125 -2.35 14.01 -1.15
CA TYR A 125 -1.52 15.21 -1.19
C TYR A 125 -0.08 14.99 -0.68
N ARG A 126 0.17 13.90 0.06
CA ARG A 126 1.49 13.50 0.57
C ARG A 126 2.21 12.53 -0.35
N GLU A 127 1.77 12.42 -1.59
CA GLU A 127 2.31 11.50 -2.61
C GLU A 127 2.11 10.00 -2.32
N HIS A 128 1.47 9.64 -1.21
CA HIS A 128 1.08 8.26 -0.92
C HIS A 128 -0.22 7.90 -1.66
N TYR A 129 -0.40 6.63 -1.99
CA TYR A 129 -1.65 6.12 -2.53
C TYR A 129 -2.57 5.60 -1.41
N ALA A 130 -3.86 5.93 -1.52
CA ALA A 130 -4.92 5.53 -0.62
C ALA A 130 -6.08 4.90 -1.39
N LEU A 131 -6.77 3.94 -0.80
CA LEU A 131 -7.90 3.25 -1.44
C LEU A 131 -9.09 4.21 -1.61
N VAL A 132 -9.65 4.29 -2.82
CA VAL A 132 -10.71 5.24 -3.19
C VAL A 132 -12.07 4.85 -2.62
N GLN A 133 -12.32 3.54 -2.52
CA GLN A 133 -13.48 2.96 -1.84
C GLN A 133 -13.00 1.66 -1.22
N ALA A 134 -13.08 1.52 0.10
CA ALA A 134 -13.04 0.21 0.73
C ALA A 134 -14.15 -0.64 0.12
N PRO A 135 -13.98 -1.97 -0.04
CA PRO A 135 -15.10 -2.83 -0.40
C PRO A 135 -16.22 -2.49 0.58
N MET A 136 -17.31 -1.94 0.06
CA MET A 136 -18.56 -1.89 0.81
C MET A 136 -18.92 -3.35 1.03
N ALA A 137 -18.61 -3.86 2.23
CA ALA A 137 -19.21 -5.07 2.72
C ALA A 137 -20.71 -4.81 2.70
N ASP A 138 -21.41 -5.59 1.88
CA ASP A 138 -22.82 -5.89 1.99
C ASP A 138 -23.74 -4.67 2.11
N ALA A 139 -24.00 -4.04 0.96
CA ALA A 139 -25.34 -3.54 0.72
C ALA A 139 -26.24 -4.75 0.45
N GLU A 140 -26.58 -5.51 1.50
CA GLU A 140 -27.77 -6.35 1.45
C GLU A 140 -29.01 -5.44 1.28
N GLU A 141 -29.85 -5.88 0.36
CA GLU A 141 -30.86 -5.10 -0.35
C GLU A 141 -32.01 -4.52 0.50
N PRO A 142 -32.73 -3.52 -0.04
CA PRO A 142 -33.96 -3.00 0.54
C PRO A 142 -35.09 -4.03 0.39
N GLY A 143 -35.61 -4.56 1.50
CA GLY A 143 -36.69 -5.57 1.46
C GLY A 143 -37.66 -5.46 2.62
N GLN A 144 -38.82 -4.87 2.35
CA GLN A 144 -39.99 -4.78 3.22
C GLN A 144 -40.48 -6.17 3.69
N ALA A 145 -40.96 -6.25 4.93
CA ALA A 145 -42.21 -6.96 5.22
C ALA A 145 -42.91 -6.27 6.40
N LYS A 146 -44.19 -5.98 6.17
CA LYS A 146 -45.15 -5.39 7.12
C LYS A 146 -45.54 -6.37 8.21
#